data_AF-A0A1S1WSV7-F1
#
_entry.id   AF-A0A1S1WSV7-F1
#
_cell.length_a   1.000
_cell.length_b   1.000
_cell.length_c   1.000
_cell.angle_alpha   90.00
_cell.angle_beta   90.00
_cell.angle_gamma   90.00
#
_symmetry.space_group_name_H-M   'P 1'
#
loop_
_entity.id
_entity.type
_entity.pdbx_description
1 polymer ?
#
loop_
_entity_poly.entity_id
_entity_poly.type
_entity_poly.pdbx_seq_one_letter_code
_entity_poly.pdbx_strand_id
1 'polypeptide(L)' 'MQGMPSADYNSLSFVVKDAQGNIQKNMPYILKDGKGQIFKGVTDKYGRTQRIHTSDPNDLSVHLDHGATGMNLEE' A
#
# COMPACT_ATOMS: atom_id res chain seq x y z
N MET A 1 16.54 -31.80 -13.94
CA MET A 1 16.27 -30.35 -13.92
C MET A 1 15.16 -30.12 -12.93
N GLN A 2 15.49 -29.69 -11.71
CA GLN A 2 14.47 -29.40 -10.70
C GLN A 2 13.85 -28.07 -11.10
N GLY A 3 12.64 -28.13 -11.66
CA GLY A 3 11.89 -26.93 -12.04
C GLY A 3 11.82 -26.02 -10.82
N MET A 4 12.30 -24.79 -10.97
CA MET A 4 12.14 -23.78 -9.95
C MET A 4 10.66 -23.73 -9.58
N PRO A 5 10.28 -23.77 -8.29
CA PRO A 5 8.89 -23.54 -7.94
C PRO A 5 8.54 -22.16 -8.48
N SER A 6 7.64 -22.09 -9.48
CA SER A 6 6.95 -20.85 -9.81
C SER A 6 6.19 -20.48 -8.55
N ALA A 7 6.81 -19.72 -7.65
CA ALA A 7 6.05 -19.00 -6.67
C ALA A 7 5.15 -18.07 -7.49
N ASP A 8 3.86 -18.36 -7.54
CA ASP A 8 2.87 -17.55 -8.22
C ASP A 8 2.85 -16.16 -7.55
N TYR A 9 3.68 -15.25 -8.07
CA TYR A 9 3.79 -13.90 -7.55
C TYR A 9 2.67 -13.05 -8.13
N ASN A 10 1.70 -12.71 -7.28
CA ASN A 10 0.66 -11.76 -7.58
C ASN A 10 1.23 -10.34 -7.55
N SER A 11 0.90 -9.56 -8.57
CA SER A 11 1.27 -8.14 -8.65
C SER A 11 0.08 -7.27 -8.27
N LEU A 12 0.16 -6.60 -7.13
CA LEU A 12 -0.96 -5.84 -6.56
C LEU A 12 -0.60 -4.39 -6.31
N SER A 13 -1.62 -3.52 -6.37
CA SER A 13 -1.55 -2.11 -6.00
C SER A 13 -2.92 -1.65 -5.50
N PHE A 14 -2.94 -0.79 -4.49
CA PHE A 14 -4.17 -0.28 -3.89
C PHE A 14 -4.41 1.17 -4.29
N VAL A 15 -5.68 1.57 -4.38
CA VAL A 15 -6.09 2.98 -4.52
C VAL A 15 -6.64 3.43 -3.19
N VAL A 16 -6.02 4.44 -2.57
CA VAL A 16 -6.43 4.95 -1.27
C VAL A 16 -7.49 6.05 -1.45
N LYS A 17 -8.59 5.90 -0.71
CA LYS A 17 -9.72 6.84 -0.69
C LYS A 17 -10.12 7.14 0.76
N ASP A 18 -10.64 8.33 1.01
CA ASP A 18 -11.34 8.62 2.26
C ASP A 18 -12.77 8.06 2.27
N ALA A 19 -13.49 8.28 3.37
CA ALA A 19 -14.85 7.79 3.58
C ALA A 19 -15.88 8.39 2.61
N GLN A 20 -15.65 9.60 2.10
CA GLN A 20 -16.44 10.27 1.07
C GLN A 20 -16.03 9.84 -0.35
N GLY A 21 -14.98 9.02 -0.48
CA GLY A 21 -14.51 8.44 -1.74
C GLY A 21 -13.50 9.30 -2.49
N ASN A 22 -13.00 10.40 -1.92
CA ASN A 22 -11.98 11.21 -2.60
C ASN A 22 -10.63 10.49 -2.57
N ILE A 23 -9.89 10.62 -3.66
CA ILE A 23 -8.58 10.03 -3.83
C ILE A 23 -7.56 10.72 -2.92
N GLN A 24 -6.88 9.93 -2.10
CA GLN A 24 -5.83 10.39 -1.21
C GLN A 24 -4.46 10.31 -1.91
N LYS A 25 -4.12 11.38 -2.63
CA LYS A 25 -2.84 11.52 -3.37
C LYS A 25 -1.73 12.09 -2.49
N ASN A 26 -0.47 11.77 -2.80
CA ASN A 26 0.72 12.25 -2.08
C ASN A 26 0.68 11.96 -0.56
N MET A 27 -0.02 10.90 -0.16
CA MET A 27 -0.15 10.51 1.25
C MET A 27 0.84 9.41 1.58
N PRO A 28 1.62 9.54 2.67
CA PRO A 28 2.46 8.45 3.14
C PRO A 28 1.61 7.27 3.61
N TYR A 29 2.05 6.07 3.28
CA TYR A 29 1.36 4.84 3.66
C TYR A 29 2.36 3.77 4.11
N ILE A 30 1.83 2.85 4.91
CA ILE A 30 2.49 1.62 5.33
C ILE A 30 1.63 0.46 4.85
N LEU A 31 2.21 -0.41 4.04
CA LEU A 31 1.62 -1.66 3.62
C LEU A 31 2.36 -2.79 4.34
N LYS A 32 1.62 -3.76 4.87
CA LYS A 32 2.17 -4.95 5.50
C LYS A 32 1.61 -6.20 4.82
N ASP A 33 2.47 -7.15 4.51
CA ASP A 33 2.05 -8.47 4.03
C ASP A 33 1.83 -9.47 5.17
N GLY A 34 1.24 -10.62 4.83
CA GLY A 34 0.96 -11.69 5.77
C GLY A 34 2.20 -12.32 6.40
N LYS A 35 3.38 -12.13 5.79
CA LYS A 35 4.67 -12.55 6.34
C LYS A 35 5.27 -11.52 7.29
N GLY A 36 4.62 -10.37 7.44
CA GLY A 36 5.06 -9.25 8.27
C GLY A 36 6.07 -8.32 7.58
N GLN A 37 6.30 -8.47 6.28
CA GLN A 37 7.10 -7.55 5.48
C GLN A 37 6.40 -6.20 5.39
N ILE A 38 7.15 -5.13 5.65
CA ILE A 38 6.63 -3.76 5.65
C ILE A 38 7.15 -3.02 4.41
N PHE A 39 6.23 -2.41 3.67
CA PHE A 39 6.49 -1.54 2.53
C PHE A 39 5.99 -0.15 2.85
N LYS A 40 6.91 0.82 2.89
CA LYS A 40 6.57 2.23 3.09
C LYS A 40 6.63 2.96 1.76
N GLY A 41 5.75 3.92 1.55
CA GLY A 41 5.78 4.74 0.35
C GLY A 41 4.84 5.93 0.44
N VAL A 42 4.71 6.64 -0.66
CA VAL A 42 3.78 7.76 -0.83
C VAL A 42 2.87 7.45 -2.01
N THR A 43 1.57 7.70 -1.87
CA THR A 43 0.61 7.46 -2.96
C THR A 43 0.85 8.41 -4.13
N ASP A 44 0.62 7.94 -5.36
CA ASP A 44 0.80 8.76 -6.56
C ASP A 44 -0.31 9.82 -6.73
N LYS A 45 -0.27 10.56 -7.85
CA LYS A 45 -1.28 11.58 -8.20
C LYS A 45 -2.71 11.03 -8.33
N TYR A 46 -2.88 9.73 -8.46
CA TYR A 46 -4.14 9.00 -8.52
C TYR A 46 -4.42 8.22 -7.22
N GLY A 47 -3.68 8.48 -6.14
CA GLY A 47 -3.81 7.82 -4.84
C GLY A 47 -3.39 6.35 -4.85
N ARG A 48 -2.59 5.91 -5.83
CA ARG A 48 -2.14 4.52 -5.94
C ARG A 48 -0.91 4.27 -5.09
N THR A 49 -0.87 3.13 -4.40
CA THR A 49 0.35 2.62 -3.78
C THR A 49 1.32 2.10 -4.83
N GLN A 50 2.56 1.84 -4.42
CA GLN A 50 3.50 1.11 -5.26
C GLN A 50 2.97 -0.29 -5.56
N ARG A 51 3.43 -0.86 -6.67
CA ARG A 51 3.15 -2.25 -7.00
C ARG A 51 4.02 -3.14 -6.12
N ILE A 52 3.38 -4.11 -5.47
CA ILE A 52 4.05 -5.14 -4.67
C ILE A 52 3.88 -6.50 -5.31
N HIS A 53 4.85 -7.37 -5.06
CA HIS A 53 4.84 -8.75 -5.53
C HIS A 53 4.74 -9.69 -4.32
N THR A 54 3.63 -10.41 -4.20
CA THR A 54 3.39 -11.32 -3.07
C THR A 54 2.94 -12.69 -3.57
N SER A 55 3.35 -13.74 -2.86
CA SER A 55 2.82 -15.10 -3.08
C SER A 55 1.43 -15.27 -2.46
N ASP A 56 1.06 -14.42 -1.50
CA ASP A 56 -0.23 -14.44 -0.83
C ASP A 56 -0.92 -13.08 -0.96
N PRO A 57 -1.88 -12.95 -1.89
CA PRO A 57 -2.57 -11.68 -2.16
C PRO A 57 -3.70 -11.37 -1.16
N ASN A 58 -4.14 -12.35 -0.38
CA ASN A 58 -5.32 -12.19 0.49
C ASN A 58 -4.94 -11.64 1.87
N ASP A 59 -3.68 -11.79 2.28
CA ASP A 59 -3.18 -11.32 3.57
C ASP A 59 -2.33 -10.06 3.42
N LEU A 60 -2.99 -8.95 3.07
CA LEU A 60 -2.37 -7.64 2.92
C LEU A 60 -3.16 -6.58 3.70
N SER A 61 -2.46 -5.76 4.47
CA SER A 61 -3.05 -4.59 5.14
C SER A 61 -2.34 -3.32 4.71
N VAL A 62 -3.10 -2.25 4.52
CA VAL A 62 -2.59 -0.92 4.17
C VAL A 62 -3.18 0.11 5.12
N HIS A 63 -2.31 0.96 5.65
CA HIS A 63 -2.68 2.04 6.55
C HIS A 63 -2.01 3.33 6.07
N LEU A 64 -2.74 4.44 6.15
CA LEU A 64 -2.16 5.76 5.97
C LEU A 64 -1.30 6.11 7.19
N ASP A 65 -0.10 6.59 6.93
CA ASP A 65 0.79 7.11 7.97
C ASP A 65 0.52 8.61 8.09
N HIS A 66 -0.45 8.97 8.93
CA HIS A 66 -0.80 10.39 9.13
C HIS A 66 0.31 11.19 9.86
N GLY A 67 1.39 10.55 10.28
CA GLY A 67 2.50 11.13 11.06
C GLY A 67 3.39 12.13 10.30
N ALA A 68 3.16 12.37 9.01
CA ALA A 68 3.91 13.35 8.22
C ALA A 68 3.04 14.50 7.67
N THR A 69 1.71 14.44 7.84
CA THR A 69 0.83 15.56 7.54
C THR A 69 0.62 16.34 8.82
N GLY A 70 1.46 17.36 9.03
CA GLY A 70 1.14 18.47 9.91
C GLY A 70 -0.11 19.18 9.39
N MET A 71 -1.29 18.61 9.65
CA MET A 71 -2.54 19.36 9.61
C MET A 71 -2.55 20.20 10.87
N ASN A 72 -1.94 21.39 10.78
CA ASN A 72 -2.39 22.51 11.60
C ASN A 72 -3.85 22.72 11.22
N LEU A 73 -4.76 22.17 12.01
CA LEU A 73 -6.12 22.67 12.09
C LEU A 73 -6.00 24.01 12.81
N GLU A 74 -5.83 25.07 12.02
CA GLU A 74 -5.98 26.44 12.52
C GLU A 74 -7.47 26.61 12.85
N GLU A 75 -7.81 26.62 14.14
CA GLU A 75 -9.09 27.13 14.66
C GLU A 75 -9.06 28.66 14.72
#